data_AF-A0A2D6P755-F1
#
_entry.id   AF-A0A2D6P755-F1
#
_cell.length_a   1.000
_cell.length_b   1.000
_cell.length_c   1.000
_cell.angle_alpha   90.00
_cell.angle_beta   90.00
_cell.angle_gamma   90.00
#
_symmetry.space_group_name_H-M   'P 1'
#
loop_
_entity.id
_entity.type
_entity.pdbx_description
1 polymer ?
#
loop_
_entity_poly.entity_id
_entity_poly.type
_entity_poly.pdbx_seq_one_letter_code
_entity_poly.pdbx_strand_id
1 'polypeptide(L)' 'MKIWTKIKNWITKPYMKPLVLKKKDEIDLKGLKNKTKKELEKLGRKVGVELDRRLTKDKLIKQIKKHCK' A
#
# COMPACT_ATOMS: atom_id res chain seq x y z
N MET A 1 17.31 -13.69 41.04
CA MET A 1 16.41 -14.05 39.91
C MET A 1 16.43 -13.10 38.70
N LYS A 2 17.44 -12.23 38.50
CA LYS A 2 17.51 -11.32 37.32
C LYS A 2 18.12 -11.95 36.05
N ILE A 3 18.81 -13.09 36.20
CA ILE A 3 19.42 -13.82 35.06
C ILE A 3 18.34 -14.61 34.30
N TRP A 4 17.45 -15.28 35.01
CA TRP A 4 16.36 -16.07 34.42
C TRP A 4 15.38 -15.21 33.62
N THR A 5 15.11 -13.98 34.08
CA THR A 5 14.25 -13.03 33.35
C THR A 5 14.91 -12.54 32.06
N LYS A 6 16.24 -12.39 32.01
CA LYS A 6 16.98 -12.04 30.79
C LYS A 6 16.94 -13.17 29.76
N ILE A 7 17.14 -14.42 30.19
CA ILE A 7 17.12 -15.60 29.31
C ILE A 7 15.71 -15.83 28.76
N LYS A 8 14.69 -15.78 29.62
CA LYS A 8 13.29 -15.92 29.20
C LYS A 8 12.92 -14.86 28.15
N ASN A 9 13.33 -13.61 28.36
CA ASN A 9 13.11 -12.52 27.42
C ASN A 9 13.92 -12.63 26.12
N TRP A 10 14.99 -13.41 26.07
CA TRP A 10 15.76 -13.64 24.84
C TRP A 10 15.07 -14.67 23.96
N ILE A 11 14.51 -15.72 24.58
CA ILE A 11 13.82 -16.80 23.88
C ILE A 11 12.46 -16.32 23.35
N THR A 12 11.69 -15.54 24.12
CA THR A 12 10.27 -15.26 23.78
C THR A 12 10.00 -14.14 22.77
N LYS A 13 11.00 -13.34 22.38
CA LYS A 13 10.74 -12.07 21.66
C LYS A 13 10.50 -12.13 20.15
N PRO A 14 11.08 -13.04 19.34
CA PRO A 14 10.93 -12.95 17.90
C PRO A 14 9.61 -13.53 17.38
N TYR A 15 9.10 -14.61 18.00
CA TYR A 15 7.91 -15.34 17.51
C TYR A 15 6.58 -14.86 18.11
N MET A 16 6.59 -14.09 19.20
CA MET A 16 5.39 -13.51 19.80
C MET A 16 5.02 -12.15 19.18
N LYS A 17 5.79 -11.67 18.20
CA LYS A 17 5.46 -10.43 17.50
C LYS A 17 4.16 -10.67 16.71
N PRO A 18 3.05 -9.98 17.03
CA PRO A 18 1.83 -10.14 16.25
C PRO A 18 2.12 -9.74 14.81
N LEU A 19 1.54 -10.48 13.86
CA LEU A 19 1.54 -10.12 12.46
C LEU A 19 0.74 -8.83 12.30
N VAL A 20 1.42 -7.70 12.44
CA VAL A 20 0.84 -6.39 12.16
C VAL A 20 0.72 -6.29 10.64
N LEU A 21 -0.50 -6.37 10.13
CA LEU A 21 -0.82 -6.03 8.75
C LEU A 21 -0.38 -4.58 8.54
N LYS A 22 0.79 -4.38 7.91
CA LYS A 22 1.14 -3.06 7.37
C LYS A 22 -0.01 -2.69 6.44
N LYS A 23 -0.70 -1.59 6.73
CA LYS A 23 -1.73 -1.04 5.83
C LYS A 23 -1.14 -1.04 4.42
N LYS A 24 -1.80 -1.77 3.51
CA LYS A 24 -1.43 -1.85 2.10
C LYS A 24 -1.16 -0.44 1.60
N ASP A 25 0.05 -0.23 1.09
CA ASP A 25 0.57 0.99 0.46
C ASP A 25 -0.53 2.03 0.23
N GLU A 26 -0.65 3.01 1.14
CA GLU A 26 -1.58 4.12 0.94
C GLU A 26 -1.20 4.79 -0.39
N ILE A 27 -2.07 4.63 -1.38
CA ILE A 27 -1.82 5.16 -2.72
C ILE A 27 -1.83 6.67 -2.59
N ASP A 28 -0.69 7.31 -2.87
CA ASP A 28 -0.62 8.75 -2.86
C ASP A 28 -1.48 9.34 -4.00
N LEU A 29 -2.68 9.77 -3.61
CA LEU A 29 -3.67 10.40 -4.51
C LEU A 29 -3.26 11.82 -4.92
N LYS A 30 -2.29 12.45 -4.23
CA LYS A 30 -1.82 13.81 -4.55
C LYS A 30 -0.88 13.80 -5.75
N GLY A 31 0.00 12.81 -5.85
CA GLY A 31 0.99 12.68 -6.94
C GLY A 31 0.45 12.18 -8.29
N LEU A 32 -0.83 11.80 -8.41
CA LEU A 32 -1.38 11.21 -9.64
C LEU A 32 -1.27 12.13 -10.88
N LYS A 33 -1.30 13.45 -10.68
CA LYS A 33 -1.17 14.41 -11.79
C LYS A 33 0.22 14.43 -12.42
N ASN A 34 1.26 14.00 -11.71
CA ASN A 34 2.63 14.00 -12.22
C ASN A 34 2.98 12.72 -12.98
N LYS A 35 2.10 11.72 -12.92
CA LYS A 35 2.32 10.41 -13.56
C LYS A 35 1.85 10.41 -15.01
N THR A 36 2.49 9.58 -15.81
CA THR A 36 2.11 9.30 -17.20
C THR A 36 0.86 8.41 -17.25
N LYS A 37 0.16 8.38 -18.39
CA LYS A 37 -1.02 7.50 -18.57
C LYS A 37 -0.69 6.01 -18.35
N LYS A 38 0.51 5.58 -18.73
CA LYS A 38 0.97 4.19 -18.53
C LYS A 38 1.18 3.85 -17.05
N GLU A 39 1.70 4.80 -16.28
CA GLU A 39 1.87 4.63 -14.83
C GLU A 39 0.54 4.68 -14.09
N LEU A 40 -0.39 5.53 -14.52
CA LEU A 40 -1.75 5.56 -13.98
C LEU A 40 -2.45 4.22 -14.20
N GLU A 41 -2.32 3.61 -15.38
CA GLU A 41 -2.87 2.27 -15.66
C GLU A 41 -2.26 1.21 -14.74
N LYS A 42 -0.93 1.17 -14.61
CA LYS A 42 -0.25 0.24 -13.70
C LYS A 42 -0.72 0.43 -12.25
N LEU A 43 -0.89 1.68 -11.82
CA LEU A 43 -1.43 1.98 -10.50
C LEU A 43 -2.86 1.50 -10.36
N GLY A 44 -3.71 1.79 -11.34
CA GLY A 44 -5.08 1.30 -11.40
C GLY A 44 -5.13 -0.21 -11.19
N ARG A 45 -4.35 -0.98 -11.97
CA ARG A 45 -4.27 -2.44 -11.83
C ARG A 45 -3.80 -2.88 -10.44
N LYS A 46 -2.88 -2.14 -9.81
CA LYS A 46 -2.43 -2.39 -8.42
C LYS A 46 -3.56 -2.17 -7.41
N VAL A 47 -4.45 -1.20 -7.65
CA VAL A 47 -5.65 -0.97 -6.83
C VAL A 47 -6.80 -1.92 -7.18
N GLY A 48 -6.73 -2.63 -8.31
CA GLY A 48 -7.81 -3.50 -8.80
C GLY A 48 -8.78 -2.82 -9.77
N VAL A 49 -8.40 -1.68 -10.38
CA VAL A 49 -9.19 -1.01 -11.43
C VAL A 49 -8.46 -1.04 -12.77
N GLU A 50 -9.13 -1.53 -13.80
CA GLU A 50 -8.60 -1.46 -15.17
C GLU A 50 -8.90 -0.09 -15.78
N LEU A 51 -7.87 0.55 -16.36
CA LEU A 51 -7.94 1.91 -16.89
C LEU A 51 -7.73 1.91 -18.40
N ASP A 52 -8.65 2.52 -19.14
CA ASP A 52 -8.53 2.69 -20.60
C ASP A 52 -7.65 3.91 -20.95
N ARG A 53 -6.47 3.65 -21.51
CA ARG A 53 -5.50 4.69 -21.93
C ARG A 53 -5.99 5.60 -23.06
N ARG A 54 -7.07 5.26 -23.77
CA ARG A 54 -7.72 6.11 -24.77
C ARG A 54 -8.35 7.35 -24.11
N LEU A 55 -8.72 7.24 -22.85
CA LEU A 55 -9.29 8.35 -22.07
C LEU A 55 -8.25 9.44 -21.78
N THR A 56 -8.76 10.63 -21.44
CA THR A 56 -7.94 11.74 -20.97
C THR A 56 -7.33 11.43 -19.60
N LYS A 57 -6.19 12.06 -19.29
CA LYS A 57 -5.49 11.83 -18.02
C LYS A 57 -6.38 12.11 -16.81
N ASP A 58 -7.22 13.15 -16.89
CA ASP A 58 -8.14 13.50 -15.81
C ASP A 58 -9.23 12.45 -15.58
N LYS A 59 -9.74 11.82 -16.64
CA LYS A 59 -10.70 10.71 -16.52
C LYS A 59 -10.07 9.51 -15.81
N LEU A 60 -8.82 9.18 -16.16
CA LEU A 60 -8.07 8.10 -15.49
C LEU A 60 -7.86 8.39 -14.01
N ILE A 61 -7.43 9.61 -13.67
CA ILE A 61 -7.25 10.03 -12.27
C ILE A 61 -8.58 9.98 -11.50
N LYS A 62 -9.68 10.39 -12.12
CA LYS A 62 -11.02 10.35 -11.51
C LYS A 62 -11.47 8.92 -11.22
N GLN A 63 -11.20 7.97 -12.12
CA GLN A 63 -11.49 6.54 -11.92
C GLN A 63 -10.70 5.96 -10.73
N ILE A 64 -9.38 6.22 -10.68
CA ILE A 64 -8.53 5.80 -9.55
C ILE A 64 -9.07 6.39 -8.23
N LYS A 65 -9.33 7.70 -8.20
CA LYS A 65 -9.85 8.38 -7.00
C LYS A 65 -11.22 7.85 -6.55
N LYS A 66 -12.09 7.47 -7.49
CA LYS A 66 -13.40 6.88 -7.18
C LYS A 66 -13.27 5.50 -6.53
N HIS A 67 -12.28 4.72 -6.96
CA HIS A 67 -12.06 3.37 -6.45
C HIS A 67 -11.30 3.35 -5.11
N CYS A 68 -10.42 4.33 -4.87
CA CYS A 68 -9.70 4.47 -3.60
C CYS A 68 -10.50 5.19 -2.48
N LYS A 69 -11.69 5.71 -2.77
CA LYS A 69 -12.55 6.41 -1.82
C LYS A 69 -13.52 5.43 -1.17
#